data_AF-A0A6G2D7U5-F1
#
_entry.id   AF-A0A6G2D7U5-F1
#
_cell.length_a   1.000
_cell.length_b   1.000
_cell.length_c   1.000
_cell.angle_alpha   90.00
_cell.angle_beta   90.00
_cell.angle_gamma   90.00
#
_symmetry.space_group_name_H-M   'P 1'
#
loop_
_entity.id
_entity.type
_entity.pdbx_description
1 polymer ?
#
loop_
_entity_poly.entity_id
_entity_poly.type
_entity_poly.pdbx_seq_one_letter_code
_entity_poly.pdbx_strand_id
1 'polypeptide(L)'
;IQDYNANRELVYRNVEKLQPFYNKEWIVNQGNKLTTDSPLMNKEVLSVTAMKGNDFITDLTDADHIMVHYADKTKDIFTISPKDSQVKQVKE
;
A
#
# COMPACT_ATOMS: atom_id res chain seq x y z
N ILE A 1 -0.76 19.25 6.23
CA ILE A 1 -0.98 18.39 5.04
C ILE A 1 -2.27 18.87 4.41
N GLN A 2 -2.19 19.32 3.16
CA GLN A 2 -3.37 19.70 2.39
C GLN A 2 -4.26 18.46 2.16
N ASP A 3 -5.57 18.65 2.12
CA ASP A 3 -6.58 17.60 1.84
C ASP A 3 -6.68 16.45 2.86
N TYR A 4 -6.06 16.60 4.04
CA TYR A 4 -6.21 15.62 5.11
C TYR A 4 -7.68 15.56 5.60
N ASN A 5 -8.22 14.34 5.68
CA ASN A 5 -9.54 14.07 6.21
C ASN A 5 -9.44 13.10 7.40
N ALA A 6 -9.87 13.54 8.59
CA ALA A 6 -9.83 12.73 9.81
C ALA A 6 -10.62 11.41 9.68
N ASN A 7 -11.71 11.39 8.90
CA ASN A 7 -12.49 10.17 8.65
C ASN A 7 -11.73 9.14 7.78
N ARG A 8 -10.60 9.53 7.17
CA ARG A 8 -9.74 8.68 6.36
C ARG A 8 -8.39 8.38 7.04
N GLU A 9 -8.27 8.61 8.35
CA GLU A 9 -7.01 8.34 9.06
C GLU A 9 -6.53 6.89 8.88
N LEU A 10 -7.44 5.92 9.02
CA LEU A 10 -7.12 4.50 8.79
C LEU A 10 -6.58 4.27 7.37
N VAL A 11 -7.18 4.93 6.38
CA VAL A 11 -6.77 4.84 4.97
C VAL A 11 -5.33 5.33 4.81
N TYR A 12 -4.99 6.48 5.39
CA TYR A 12 -3.63 7.01 5.30
C TYR A 12 -2.60 6.10 5.97
N ARG A 13 -2.92 5.52 7.14
CA ARG A 13 -2.05 4.53 7.81
C ARG A 13 -1.87 3.26 6.98
N ASN A 14 -2.93 2.80 6.31
CA ASN A 14 -2.87 1.65 5.42
C ASN A 14 -2.00 1.92 4.18
N VAL A 15 -2.15 3.10 3.55
CA VAL A 15 -1.31 3.50 2.40
C VAL A 15 0.15 3.65 2.80
N GLU A 16 0.45 4.20 3.99
CA GLU A 16 1.82 4.29 4.52
C GLU A 16 2.48 2.92 4.69
N LYS A 17 1.72 1.90 5.08
CA LYS A 17 2.23 0.52 5.16
C LYS A 17 2.50 -0.12 3.80
N LEU A 18 1.74 0.25 2.76
CA LEU A 18 1.94 -0.25 1.40
C LEU A 18 3.17 0.35 0.73
N GLN A 19 3.42 1.64 0.97
CA GLN A 19 4.51 2.40 0.39
C GLN A 19 5.22 3.17 1.50
N PRO A 20 6.00 2.47 2.34
CA PRO A 20 6.79 3.12 3.37
C PRO A 20 7.78 4.08 2.71
N PHE A 21 8.21 5.11 3.44
CA PHE A 21 9.17 6.13 3.01
C PHE A 21 8.62 7.25 2.11
N TYR A 22 7.38 7.18 1.63
CA TYR A 22 6.73 8.33 1.00
C TYR A 22 6.42 9.43 2.00
N ASN A 23 6.44 10.68 1.52
CA ASN A 23 6.04 11.80 2.35
C ASN A 23 4.52 11.77 2.64
N LYS A 24 4.12 12.37 3.76
CA LYS A 24 2.73 12.33 4.22
C LYS A 24 1.74 12.99 3.27
N GLU A 25 2.18 13.97 2.48
CA GLU A 25 1.32 14.64 1.48
C GLU A 25 0.95 13.69 0.34
N TRP A 26 1.92 12.90 -0.14
CA TRP A 26 1.68 11.87 -1.13
C TRP A 26 0.76 10.79 -0.58
N ILE A 27 0.98 10.33 0.65
CA ILE A 27 0.13 9.34 1.33
C ILE A 27 -1.33 9.83 1.40
N VAL A 28 -1.56 11.09 1.80
CA VAL A 28 -2.91 11.67 1.85
C VAL A 28 -3.55 11.76 0.47
N ASN A 29 -2.80 12.20 -0.55
CA ASN A 29 -3.27 12.29 -1.92
C ASN A 29 -3.71 10.91 -2.47
N GLN A 30 -2.89 9.87 -2.28
CA GLN A 30 -3.28 8.52 -2.72
C GLN A 30 -4.45 7.96 -1.91
N GLY A 31 -4.44 8.16 -0.58
CA GLY A 31 -5.55 7.71 0.27
C GLY A 31 -6.89 8.37 -0.06
N ASN A 32 -6.87 9.61 -0.54
CA ASN A 32 -8.08 10.32 -0.99
C ASN A 32 -8.62 9.80 -2.34
N LYS A 33 -7.77 9.19 -3.17
CA LYS A 33 -8.17 8.59 -4.46
C LYS A 33 -8.76 7.20 -4.34
N LEU A 34 -8.62 6.55 -3.18
CA LEU A 34 -9.19 5.22 -2.96
C LEU A 34 -10.71 5.27 -2.99
N THR A 35 -11.27 4.36 -3.79
CA THR A 35 -12.69 4.10 -3.92
C THR A 35 -13.24 3.50 -2.62
N THR A 36 -14.52 3.75 -2.34
CA THR A 36 -15.16 3.36 -1.06
C THR A 36 -15.32 1.86 -0.88
N ASP A 37 -15.23 1.08 -1.96
CA ASP A 37 -15.26 -0.38 -1.98
C ASP A 37 -13.89 -1.03 -1.73
N SER A 38 -12.81 -0.25 -1.68
CA SER A 38 -11.47 -0.78 -1.41
C SER A 38 -11.38 -1.39 0.00
N PRO A 39 -10.80 -2.59 0.16
CA PRO A 39 -10.54 -3.18 1.48
C PRO A 39 -9.72 -2.25 2.39
N LEU A 40 -8.84 -1.43 1.81
CA LEU A 40 -7.99 -0.47 2.51
C LEU A 40 -8.77 0.66 3.20
N MET A 41 -10.07 0.82 2.88
CA MET A 41 -10.94 1.79 3.53
C MET A 41 -11.24 1.42 4.98
N ASN A 42 -11.39 0.12 5.25
CA ASN A 42 -12.01 -0.37 6.49
C ASN A 42 -11.18 -1.44 7.21
N LYS A 43 -10.26 -2.11 6.51
CA LYS A 43 -9.43 -3.18 7.09
C LYS A 43 -8.05 -2.63 7.43
N GLU A 44 -7.68 -2.67 8.70
CA GLU A 44 -6.33 -2.29 9.12
C GLU A 44 -5.30 -3.25 8.54
N VAL A 45 -4.33 -2.71 7.79
CA VAL A 45 -3.21 -3.47 7.25
C VAL A 45 -2.20 -3.73 8.36
N LEU A 46 -1.79 -4.98 8.56
CA LEU A 46 -0.73 -5.34 9.49
C LEU A 46 0.62 -5.38 8.79
N SER A 47 0.70 -6.12 7.68
CA SER A 47 1.93 -6.36 6.92
C SER A 47 1.67 -6.49 5.44
N VAL A 48 2.69 -6.18 4.65
CA VAL A 48 2.71 -6.31 3.20
C VAL A 48 3.93 -7.15 2.84
N THR A 49 3.72 -8.21 2.07
CA THR A 49 4.79 -9.13 1.66
C THR A 49 4.84 -9.20 0.14
N ALA A 50 6.03 -9.03 -0.43
CA ALA A 50 6.23 -9.13 -1.87
C ALA A 50 6.21 -10.59 -2.36
N MET A 51 5.72 -10.78 -3.57
CA MET A 51 5.55 -12.08 -4.19
C MET A 51 5.94 -12.07 -5.66
N LYS A 52 6.41 -13.23 -6.15
CA LYS A 52 6.57 -13.56 -7.57
C LYS A 52 5.69 -14.77 -7.88
N GLY A 53 4.59 -14.57 -8.58
CA GLY A 53 3.54 -15.59 -8.69
C GLY A 53 3.02 -16.03 -7.31
N ASN A 54 3.30 -17.28 -6.92
CA ASN A 54 2.87 -17.84 -5.64
C ASN A 54 3.97 -17.84 -4.56
N ASP A 55 5.20 -17.45 -4.91
CA ASP A 55 6.35 -17.51 -4.02
C ASP A 55 6.58 -16.16 -3.33
N PHE A 56 6.92 -16.21 -2.04
CA PHE A 56 7.38 -15.03 -1.32
C PHE A 56 8.81 -14.70 -1.70
N ILE A 57 9.06 -13.43 -1.96
CA ILE A 57 10.38 -12.93 -2.34
C ILE A 57 10.82 -11.80 -1.41
N THR A 58 12.13 -11.67 -1.24
CA THR A 58 12.75 -10.55 -0.53
C THR A 58 13.32 -9.50 -1.48
N ASP A 59 13.64 -9.90 -2.72
CA ASP A 59 14.05 -8.97 -3.76
C ASP A 59 12.82 -8.38 -4.46
N LEU A 60 12.58 -7.09 -4.22
CA LEU A 60 11.43 -6.38 -4.78
C LEU A 60 11.57 -6.10 -6.28
N THR A 61 12.73 -6.38 -6.92
CA THR A 61 12.90 -6.13 -8.36
C THR A 61 11.99 -6.99 -9.22
N ASP A 62 11.68 -8.18 -8.74
CA ASP A 62 10.98 -9.23 -9.46
C ASP A 62 9.54 -9.41 -8.96
N ALA A 63 9.08 -8.54 -8.06
CA ALA A 63 7.75 -8.62 -7.48
C ALA A 63 6.69 -8.29 -8.54
N ASP A 64 5.75 -9.21 -8.74
CA ASP A 64 4.57 -9.01 -9.57
C ASP A 64 3.28 -8.95 -8.74
N HIS A 65 3.34 -9.39 -7.49
CA HIS A 65 2.23 -9.32 -6.55
C HIS A 65 2.69 -8.84 -5.17
N ILE A 66 1.74 -8.30 -4.40
CA ILE A 66 1.87 -8.10 -2.96
C ILE A 66 0.72 -8.83 -2.26
N MET A 67 1.05 -9.44 -1.12
CA MET A 67 0.08 -9.97 -0.19
C MET A 67 -0.11 -8.98 0.96
N VAL A 68 -1.35 -8.56 1.17
CA VAL A 68 -1.74 -7.68 2.27
C VAL A 68 -2.44 -8.52 3.33
N HIS A 69 -1.87 -8.56 4.54
CA HIS A 69 -2.47 -9.25 5.68
C HIS A 69 -3.12 -8.22 6.61
N TYR A 70 -4.39 -8.43 6.94
CA TYR A 70 -5.20 -7.49 7.72
C TYR A 70 -5.37 -7.94 9.18
N ALA A 71 -5.76 -7.01 10.05
CA ALA A 71 -6.02 -7.27 11.46
C ALA A 71 -7.19 -8.24 11.71
N ASP A 72 -8.14 -8.33 10.78
CA ASP A 72 -9.26 -9.28 10.81
C ASP A 72 -8.86 -10.72 10.40
N LYS A 73 -7.56 -10.98 10.22
CA LYS A 73 -6.94 -12.24 9.77
C LYS A 73 -7.25 -12.62 8.33
N THR A 74 -7.94 -11.76 7.57
CA THR A 74 -8.10 -11.93 6.13
C THR A 74 -6.84 -11.47 5.39
N LYS A 75 -6.74 -11.85 4.12
CA LYS A 75 -5.62 -11.50 3.26
C LYS A 75 -6.12 -11.28 1.84
N ASP A 76 -5.56 -10.28 1.17
CA ASP A 76 -5.76 -10.06 -0.27
C ASP A 76 -4.41 -10.13 -0.98
N ILE A 77 -4.44 -10.55 -2.24
CA ILE A 77 -3.28 -10.53 -3.14
C ILE A 77 -3.58 -9.52 -4.24
N PHE A 78 -2.72 -8.53 -4.40
CA PHE A 78 -2.83 -7.52 -5.44
C PHE A 78 -1.70 -7.72 -6.44
N THR A 79 -2.02 -7.68 -7.73
CA THR A 79 -0.99 -7.54 -8.77
C THR A 79 -0.45 -6.13 -8.72
N ILE A 80 0.88 -6.00 -8.77
CA ILE A 80 1.58 -4.73 -8.85
C ILE A 80 2.25 -4.60 -10.21
N SER A 81 2.51 -3.37 -10.63
CA SER A 81 3.28 -3.10 -11.82
C SER A 81 4.29 -2.01 -11.47
N PRO A 82 5.58 -2.18 -11.82
CA PRO A 82 6.58 -1.18 -11.52
C PRO A 82 6.18 0.15 -12.14
N LYS A 83 6.27 1.21 -11.37
CA LYS A 83 6.20 2.57 -11.86
C LYS A 83 7.55 3.23 -11.67
N ASP A 84 7.92 4.10 -12.61
CA ASP A 84 9.14 4.89 -12.47
C ASP A 84 9.04 5.77 -11.22
N SER A 85 9.77 5.38 -10.18
CA SER A 85 9.80 6.11 -8.93
C SER A 85 10.44 7.49 -9.12
N GLN A 86 9.77 8.52 -8.61
CA GLN A 86 10.34 9.87 -8.58
C GLN A 86 11.38 10.04 -7.46
N VAL A 87 11.56 9.02 -6.62
CA VAL A 87 12.49 9.02 -5.49
C VAL A 87 13.61 8.01 -5.76
N LYS A 88 14.84 8.51 -5.94
CA LYS A 88 16.02 7.71 -6.35
C LYS A 88 16.35 6.46 -5.51
N GLN A 89 15.75 6.29 -4.33
CA GLN A 89 16.07 5.20 -3.38
C GLN A 89 14.90 4.24 -3.12
N VAL A 90 13.72 4.46 -3.69
CA VAL A 90 12.51 3.65 -3.45
C VAL A 90 11.95 3.22 -4.81
N LYS A 91 11.52 1.98 -4.99
CA LYS A 91 10.78 1.55 -6.20
C LYS A 91 9.28 1.79 -5.97
N GLU A 92 8.59 2.29 -7.00
CA GLU A 92 7.11 2.45 -7.05
C GLU A 92 6.45 1.26 -7.75
#